data_AF-A0A662UWG8-F1
#
_entry.id   AF-A0A662UWG8-F1
#
_cell.length_a   1.000
_cell.length_b   1.000
_cell.length_c   1.000
_cell.angle_alpha   90.00
_cell.angle_beta   90.00
_cell.angle_gamma   90.00
#
_symmetry.space_group_name_H-M   'P 1'
#
loop_
_entity.id
_entity.type
_entity.pdbx_description
1 polymer ?
#
loop_
_entity_poly.entity_id
_entity_poly.type
_entity_poly.pdbx_seq_one_letter_code
_entity_poly.pdbx_strand_id
1 'polypeptide(L)'
;MPLIRRVYHISCHGEECYKLAEFIRENISVPEISITFREHGIYVELYGYKSDIRNAWSKIKHLLSMYRRSMIRTKKGYRVTIDYIVSRIRKTFPPILLMEILRKMGYDVRYEGNIIEVDIEPDELIMLANKIADIIQAVRYEVSGTTAKYLITAAAILTNRSAEEIDQVIAELEELGYLYRDEDGKVRLKLEWKKALNMYLMSEPFC
;
A
#
# COMPACT_ATOMS: atom_id res chain seq x y z
N MET A 1 -1.93 44.28 4.85
CA MET A 1 -2.28 43.79 3.49
C MET A 1 -3.74 43.38 3.47
N PRO A 2 -4.51 43.58 2.39
CA PRO A 2 -5.91 43.16 2.35
C PRO A 2 -6.03 41.64 2.27
N LEU A 3 -7.05 41.10 2.93
CA LEU A 3 -7.50 39.72 2.72
C LEU A 3 -8.16 39.65 1.34
N ILE A 4 -7.82 38.61 0.59
CA ILE A 4 -8.37 38.39 -0.76
C ILE A 4 -8.99 37.01 -0.85
N ARG A 5 -9.94 36.86 -1.76
CA ARG A 5 -10.62 35.61 -2.10
C ARG A 5 -10.11 35.11 -3.45
N ARG A 6 -9.75 33.82 -3.55
CA ARG A 6 -9.40 33.16 -4.83
C ARG A 6 -10.08 31.81 -4.94
N VAL A 7 -10.61 31.52 -6.13
CA VAL A 7 -11.22 30.22 -6.45
C VAL A 7 -10.37 29.54 -7.52
N TYR A 8 -10.05 28.27 -7.29
CA TYR A 8 -9.33 27.42 -8.21
C TYR A 8 -10.14 26.19 -8.57
N HIS A 9 -10.10 25.81 -9.85
CA HIS A 9 -10.78 24.62 -10.35
C HIS A 9 -9.80 23.45 -10.46
N ILE A 10 -10.24 22.28 -10.03
CA ILE A 10 -9.52 21.01 -10.16
C ILE A 10 -10.45 20.02 -10.85
N SER A 11 -10.10 19.64 -12.07
CA SER A 11 -10.81 18.59 -12.80
C SER A 11 -10.64 17.23 -12.11
N CYS A 12 -11.75 16.55 -11.87
CA CYS A 12 -11.85 15.19 -11.33
C CYS A 12 -13.25 14.66 -11.68
N HIS A 13 -13.47 13.34 -11.58
CA HIS A 13 -14.78 12.74 -11.85
C HIS A 13 -15.16 11.69 -10.80
N GLY A 14 -16.45 11.60 -10.47
CA GLY A 14 -16.99 10.59 -9.56
C GLY A 14 -16.31 10.58 -8.19
N GLU A 15 -15.96 9.39 -7.71
CA GLU A 15 -15.36 9.17 -6.39
C GLU A 15 -13.99 9.84 -6.21
N GLU A 16 -13.24 10.04 -7.31
CA GLU A 16 -11.95 10.74 -7.32
C GLU A 16 -12.09 12.16 -6.74
N CYS A 17 -13.19 12.85 -7.02
CA CYS A 17 -13.42 14.19 -6.50
C CYS A 17 -13.51 14.24 -4.99
N TYR A 18 -14.17 13.25 -4.39
CA TYR A 18 -14.30 13.16 -2.93
C TYR A 18 -12.95 12.86 -2.29
N LYS A 19 -12.21 11.88 -2.83
CA LYS A 19 -10.85 11.53 -2.38
C LYS A 19 -9.89 12.72 -2.47
N LEU A 20 -9.93 13.47 -3.58
CA LEU A 20 -9.12 14.68 -3.76
C LEU A 20 -9.51 15.81 -2.80
N ALA A 21 -10.81 16.02 -2.57
CA ALA A 21 -11.28 17.05 -1.65
C ALA A 21 -10.85 16.76 -0.20
N GLU A 22 -11.00 15.51 0.25
CA GLU A 22 -10.56 15.05 1.57
C GLU A 22 -9.04 15.21 1.71
N PHE A 23 -8.29 14.73 0.71
CA PHE A 23 -6.83 14.82 0.71
C PHE A 23 -6.33 16.28 0.79
N ILE A 24 -7.00 17.22 0.12
CA ILE A 24 -6.69 18.65 0.21
C ILE A 24 -7.00 19.19 1.61
N ARG A 25 -8.14 18.83 2.21
CA ARG A 25 -8.53 19.29 3.56
C ARG A 25 -7.57 18.82 4.64
N GLU A 26 -7.11 17.57 4.57
CA GLU A 26 -6.20 17.00 5.58
C GLU A 26 -4.79 17.60 5.53
N ASN A 27 -4.34 18.08 4.36
CA ASN A 27 -2.93 18.43 4.13
C ASN A 27 -2.67 19.94 3.96
N ILE A 28 -3.71 20.77 3.94
CA ILE A 28 -3.60 22.22 3.73
C ILE A 28 -4.09 23.00 4.94
N SER A 29 -3.17 23.71 5.59
CA SER A 29 -3.50 24.65 6.66
C SER A 29 -3.53 26.07 6.10
N VAL A 30 -4.73 26.64 6.01
CA VAL A 30 -5.01 28.05 5.71
C VAL A 30 -6.11 28.57 6.64
N PRO A 31 -6.23 29.89 6.84
CA PRO A 31 -7.24 30.46 7.72
C PRO A 31 -8.68 30.03 7.36
N GLU A 32 -8.98 29.93 6.07
CA GLU A 32 -10.29 29.49 5.60
C GLU A 32 -10.16 28.85 4.20
N ILE A 33 -10.64 27.61 4.09
CA ILE A 33 -10.74 26.84 2.85
C ILE A 33 -12.16 26.30 2.69
N SER A 34 -12.75 26.52 1.53
CA SER A 34 -14.03 25.91 1.16
C SER A 34 -13.85 25.09 -0.12
N ILE A 35 -14.45 23.91 -0.17
CA ILE A 35 -14.39 23.03 -1.34
C ILE A 35 -15.82 22.72 -1.76
N THR A 36 -16.18 23.10 -2.99
CA THR A 36 -17.49 22.84 -3.58
C THR A 36 -17.38 21.85 -4.74
N PHE A 37 -18.30 20.90 -4.82
CA PHE A 37 -18.39 19.92 -5.91
C PHE A 37 -19.29 20.47 -7.02
N ARG A 38 -18.87 20.34 -8.28
CA ARG A 38 -19.69 20.60 -9.47
C ARG A 38 -19.47 19.50 -10.50
N GLU A 39 -20.27 19.50 -11.57
CA GLU A 39 -20.27 18.44 -12.60
C GLU A 39 -18.88 18.12 -13.21
N HIS A 40 -17.99 19.11 -13.30
CA HIS A 40 -16.65 18.95 -13.89
C HIS A 40 -15.50 19.08 -12.89
N GLY A 41 -15.77 18.81 -11.61
CA GLY A 41 -14.74 18.66 -10.58
C GLY A 41 -14.97 19.51 -9.34
N ILE A 42 -13.89 19.76 -8.59
CA ILE A 42 -13.96 20.51 -7.33
C ILE A 42 -13.45 21.95 -7.50
N TYR A 43 -14.09 22.86 -6.79
CA TYR A 43 -13.74 24.27 -6.72
C TYR A 43 -13.22 24.55 -5.32
N VAL A 44 -11.92 24.86 -5.24
CA VAL A 44 -11.24 25.17 -3.99
C VAL A 44 -11.16 26.68 -3.84
N GLU A 45 -11.86 27.18 -2.86
CA GLU A 45 -11.87 28.57 -2.47
C GLU A 45 -10.94 28.79 -1.28
N LEU A 46 -10.01 29.74 -1.43
CA LEU A 46 -9.04 30.13 -0.42
C LEU A 46 -9.25 31.60 -0.05
N TYR A 47 -9.30 31.88 1.24
CA TYR A 47 -9.41 33.23 1.80
C TYR A 47 -8.22 33.50 2.73
N GLY A 48 -7.55 34.65 2.53
CA GLY A 48 -6.34 34.98 3.28
C GLY A 48 -5.46 36.04 2.63
N TYR A 49 -4.23 36.17 3.13
CA TYR A 49 -3.24 37.04 2.51
C TYR A 49 -2.73 36.45 1.17
N LYS A 50 -2.31 37.33 0.25
CA LYS A 50 -1.83 36.94 -1.08
C LYS A 50 -0.64 35.95 -1.02
N SER A 51 0.22 36.04 -0.01
CA SER A 51 1.32 35.10 0.24
C SER A 51 0.80 33.72 0.59
N ASP A 52 -0.18 33.65 1.50
CA ASP A 52 -0.68 32.40 2.07
C ASP A 52 -1.47 31.62 1.03
N ILE A 53 -2.32 32.32 0.25
CA ILE A 53 -3.05 31.73 -0.87
C ILE A 53 -2.08 31.16 -1.91
N ARG A 54 -0.98 31.87 -2.21
CA ARG A 54 0.02 31.38 -3.17
C ARG A 54 0.72 30.13 -2.66
N ASN A 55 1.12 30.14 -1.39
CA ASN A 55 1.80 29.00 -0.76
C ASN A 55 0.87 27.78 -0.68
N ALA A 56 -0.38 27.98 -0.25
CA ALA A 56 -1.40 26.95 -0.19
C ALA A 56 -1.70 26.38 -1.58
N TRP A 57 -1.87 27.22 -2.60
CA TRP A 57 -2.10 26.76 -3.96
C TRP A 57 -0.91 26.01 -4.55
N SER A 58 0.33 26.44 -4.26
CA SER A 58 1.54 25.70 -4.65
C SER A 58 1.60 24.32 -4.01
N LYS A 59 1.25 24.21 -2.72
CA LYS A 59 1.13 22.92 -2.02
C LYS A 59 0.02 22.06 -2.64
N ILE A 60 -1.15 22.61 -2.91
CA ILE A 60 -2.26 21.89 -3.57
C ILE A 60 -1.81 21.35 -4.93
N LYS A 61 -1.17 22.17 -5.78
CA LYS A 61 -0.66 21.70 -7.08
C LYS A 61 0.35 20.56 -6.93
N HIS A 62 1.24 20.65 -5.94
CA HIS A 62 2.20 19.59 -5.67
C HIS A 62 1.50 18.29 -5.24
N LEU A 63 0.56 18.38 -4.30
CA LEU A 63 -0.26 17.25 -3.83
C LEU A 63 -1.06 16.60 -4.97
N LEU A 64 -1.75 17.40 -5.79
CA LEU A 64 -2.48 16.92 -6.97
C LEU A 64 -1.57 16.24 -7.98
N SER A 65 -0.38 16.82 -8.20
CA SER A 65 0.60 16.26 -9.12
C SER A 65 1.16 14.93 -8.60
N MET A 66 1.29 14.76 -7.29
CA MET A 66 1.65 13.47 -6.69
C MET A 66 0.51 12.47 -6.84
N TYR A 67 -0.71 12.83 -6.46
CA TYR A 67 -1.90 11.98 -6.55
C TYR A 67 -2.16 11.49 -7.99
N ARG A 68 -2.09 12.38 -8.98
CA ARG A 68 -2.30 12.03 -10.39
C ARG A 68 -1.16 11.20 -10.98
N ARG A 69 0.04 11.26 -10.42
CA ARG A 69 1.19 10.44 -10.84
C ARG A 69 1.26 9.12 -10.09
N SER A 70 0.62 9.03 -8.92
CA SER A 70 0.71 7.87 -8.06
C SER A 70 -0.24 6.74 -8.43
N MET A 71 -1.26 7.00 -9.25
CA MET A 71 -2.17 5.98 -9.76
C MET A 71 -2.59 6.33 -11.19
N ILE A 72 -2.21 5.51 -12.16
CA ILE A 72 -2.54 5.71 -13.56
C ILE A 72 -3.09 4.41 -14.12
N ARG A 73 -4.32 4.42 -14.64
CA ARG A 73 -4.85 3.29 -15.40
C ARG A 73 -4.11 3.19 -16.73
N THR A 74 -3.58 2.01 -17.03
CA THR A 74 -2.89 1.68 -18.29
C THR A 74 -3.69 0.65 -19.08
N LYS A 75 -3.20 0.28 -20.28
CA LYS A 75 -3.77 -0.83 -21.04
C LYS A 75 -3.53 -2.20 -20.38
N LYS A 76 -2.66 -2.27 -19.37
CA LYS A 76 -2.23 -3.49 -18.67
C LYS A 76 -2.64 -3.50 -17.20
N GLY A 77 -3.63 -2.69 -16.82
CA GLY A 77 -4.08 -2.55 -15.43
C GLY A 77 -3.78 -1.17 -14.86
N TYR A 78 -3.08 -1.13 -13.73
CA TYR A 78 -2.78 0.10 -13.01
C TYR A 78 -1.28 0.24 -12.75
N ARG A 79 -0.78 1.46 -12.90
CA ARG A 79 0.54 1.89 -12.40
C ARG A 79 0.36 2.63 -11.08
N VAL A 80 0.89 2.06 -10.00
CA VAL A 80 0.75 2.58 -8.64
C VAL A 80 2.12 2.79 -8.00
N THR A 81 2.35 3.92 -7.32
CA THR A 81 3.61 4.15 -6.60
C THR A 81 3.59 3.51 -5.20
N ILE A 82 4.74 3.01 -4.71
CA ILE A 82 4.83 2.48 -3.34
C ILE A 82 4.48 3.56 -2.32
N ASP A 83 4.95 4.80 -2.54
CA ASP A 83 4.65 5.93 -1.66
C ASP A 83 3.15 6.15 -1.49
N TYR A 84 2.37 5.95 -2.56
CA TYR A 84 0.93 6.07 -2.46
C TYR A 84 0.33 4.94 -1.64
N ILE A 85 0.73 3.69 -1.87
CA ILE A 85 0.28 2.55 -1.06
C ILE A 85 0.61 2.80 0.42
N VAL A 86 1.85 3.20 0.72
CA VAL A 86 2.32 3.53 2.08
C VAL A 86 1.49 4.66 2.69
N SER A 87 1.18 5.72 1.92
CA SER A 87 0.34 6.83 2.40
C SER A 87 -1.09 6.39 2.76
N ARG A 88 -1.62 5.38 2.06
CA ARG A 88 -2.97 4.86 2.29
C ARG A 88 -3.03 3.90 3.47
N ILE A 89 -2.02 3.03 3.64
CA ILE A 89 -1.99 2.06 4.75
C ILE A 89 -1.35 2.61 6.03
N ARG A 90 -0.67 3.77 5.95
CA ARG A 90 0.08 4.42 7.05
C ARG A 90 1.10 3.51 7.76
N LYS A 91 1.63 2.53 7.02
CA LYS A 91 2.61 1.51 7.44
C LYS A 91 3.60 1.27 6.31
N THR A 92 4.79 0.79 6.64
CA THR A 92 5.74 0.31 5.64
C THR A 92 5.50 -1.18 5.38
N PHE A 93 5.79 -1.61 4.16
CA PHE A 93 5.75 -3.02 3.77
C PHE A 93 6.90 -3.30 2.78
N PRO A 94 7.36 -4.55 2.63
CA PRO A 94 8.39 -4.89 1.67
C PRO A 94 7.80 -5.06 0.26
N PRO A 95 8.19 -4.23 -0.74
CA PRO A 95 7.65 -4.36 -2.10
C PRO A 95 7.97 -5.71 -2.72
N ILE A 96 9.17 -6.25 -2.48
CA ILE A 96 9.59 -7.55 -3.03
C ILE A 96 8.65 -8.71 -2.62
N LEU A 97 8.10 -8.64 -1.40
CA LEU A 97 7.18 -9.63 -0.88
C LEU A 97 5.80 -9.50 -1.54
N LEU A 98 5.29 -8.26 -1.67
CA LEU A 98 4.06 -7.99 -2.41
C LEU A 98 4.16 -8.50 -3.86
N MET A 99 5.31 -8.28 -4.52
CA MET A 99 5.52 -8.73 -5.90
C MET A 99 5.51 -10.26 -6.00
N GLU A 100 6.15 -10.95 -5.05
CA GLU A 100 6.17 -12.41 -5.06
C GLU A 100 4.77 -12.98 -4.86
N ILE A 101 4.00 -12.46 -3.90
CA ILE A 101 2.63 -12.89 -3.63
C ILE A 101 1.73 -12.67 -4.86
N LEU A 102 1.77 -11.48 -5.47
CA LEU A 102 0.99 -11.18 -6.68
C LEU A 102 1.33 -12.15 -7.83
N ARG A 103 2.61 -12.46 -8.06
CA ARG A 103 3.02 -13.45 -9.07
C ARG A 103 2.46 -14.83 -8.78
N LYS A 104 2.46 -15.24 -7.50
CA LYS A 104 1.93 -16.54 -7.08
C LYS A 104 0.41 -16.62 -7.17
N MET A 105 -0.27 -15.50 -7.04
CA MET A 105 -1.71 -15.37 -7.32
C MET A 105 -2.04 -15.34 -8.82
N GLY A 106 -1.03 -15.34 -9.71
CA GLY A 106 -1.21 -15.39 -11.16
C GLY A 106 -1.19 -14.04 -11.87
N TYR A 107 -0.91 -12.93 -11.17
CA TYR A 107 -0.84 -11.61 -11.79
C TYR A 107 0.48 -11.39 -12.55
N ASP A 108 0.40 -10.77 -13.74
CA ASP A 108 1.58 -10.17 -14.40
C ASP A 108 1.91 -8.85 -13.71
N VAL A 109 2.98 -8.86 -12.91
CA VAL A 109 3.41 -7.71 -12.12
C VAL A 109 4.84 -7.29 -12.45
N ARG A 110 4.98 -5.99 -12.73
CA ARG A 110 6.26 -5.33 -12.98
C ARG A 110 6.55 -4.34 -11.86
N TYR A 111 7.80 -4.30 -11.43
CA TYR A 111 8.26 -3.37 -10.41
C TYR A 111 9.53 -2.69 -10.89
N GLU A 112 9.47 -1.38 -11.07
CA GLU A 112 10.60 -0.56 -11.53
C GLU A 112 10.71 0.69 -10.66
N GLY A 113 11.84 0.81 -9.95
CA GLY A 113 12.11 1.91 -9.03
C GLY A 113 11.12 1.96 -7.87
N ASN A 114 10.07 2.76 -8.03
CA ASN A 114 9.03 3.02 -7.02
C ASN A 114 7.61 2.74 -7.56
N ILE A 115 7.50 2.13 -8.74
CA ILE A 115 6.23 1.94 -9.46
C ILE A 115 5.97 0.46 -9.61
N ILE A 116 4.77 0.03 -9.23
CA ILE A 116 4.20 -1.28 -9.52
C ILE A 116 3.25 -1.09 -10.72
N GLU A 117 3.37 -1.93 -11.74
CA GLU A 117 2.36 -2.10 -12.79
C GLU A 117 1.74 -3.49 -12.66
N VAL A 118 0.42 -3.56 -12.47
CA VAL A 118 -0.31 -4.80 -12.24
C VAL A 118 -1.79 -4.66 -12.65
N ASP A 119 -2.38 -5.76 -13.14
CA ASP A 119 -3.80 -5.85 -13.47
C ASP A 119 -4.64 -6.31 -12.27
N ILE A 120 -4.70 -5.45 -11.25
CA ILE A 120 -5.52 -5.63 -10.04
C ILE A 120 -6.10 -4.27 -9.65
N GLU A 121 -7.31 -4.24 -9.09
CA GLU A 121 -7.90 -2.98 -8.64
C GLU A 121 -7.06 -2.35 -7.52
N PRO A 122 -6.88 -1.02 -7.50
CA PRO A 122 -5.94 -0.39 -6.57
C PRO A 122 -6.30 -0.59 -5.11
N ASP A 123 -7.59 -0.65 -4.77
CA ASP A 123 -8.04 -0.89 -3.40
C ASP A 123 -7.68 -2.31 -2.94
N GLU A 124 -7.75 -3.31 -3.83
CA GLU A 124 -7.28 -4.68 -3.54
C GLU A 124 -5.76 -4.75 -3.34
N LEU A 125 -4.99 -4.02 -4.17
CA LEU A 125 -3.55 -3.90 -4.00
C LEU A 125 -3.17 -3.28 -2.64
N ILE A 126 -3.90 -2.23 -2.24
CA ILE A 126 -3.71 -1.55 -0.93
C ILE A 126 -4.06 -2.50 0.21
N MET A 127 -5.18 -3.23 0.12
CA MET A 127 -5.58 -4.21 1.13
C MET A 127 -4.53 -5.30 1.30
N LEU A 128 -3.99 -5.83 0.19
CA LEU A 128 -2.94 -6.84 0.22
C LEU A 128 -1.66 -6.30 0.88
N ALA A 129 -1.24 -5.09 0.53
CA ALA A 129 -0.10 -4.44 1.16
C ALA A 129 -0.29 -4.22 2.67
N ASN A 130 -1.51 -3.85 3.09
CA ASN A 130 -1.83 -3.73 4.52
C ASN A 130 -1.79 -5.09 5.22
N LYS A 131 -2.36 -6.16 4.63
CA LYS A 131 -2.30 -7.53 5.18
C LYS A 131 -0.86 -7.99 5.38
N ILE A 132 0.02 -7.71 4.41
CA ILE A 132 1.47 -8.00 4.53
C ILE A 132 2.07 -7.26 5.75
N ALA A 133 1.81 -5.96 5.87
CA ALA A 133 2.35 -5.16 6.97
C ALA A 133 1.85 -5.67 8.34
N ASP A 134 0.59 -6.05 8.43
CA ASP A 134 -0.04 -6.56 9.65
C ASP A 134 0.56 -7.90 10.09
N ILE A 135 0.74 -8.84 9.17
CA ILE A 135 1.33 -10.15 9.50
C ILE A 135 2.79 -10.01 9.93
N ILE A 136 3.60 -9.23 9.19
CA ILE A 136 5.02 -8.98 9.56
C ILE A 136 5.12 -8.37 10.97
N GLN A 137 4.19 -7.47 11.28
CA GLN A 137 4.13 -6.81 12.58
C GLN A 137 3.71 -7.78 13.69
N ALA A 138 2.75 -8.67 13.43
CA ALA A 138 2.31 -9.70 14.38
C ALA A 138 3.46 -10.64 14.76
N VAL A 139 4.22 -11.12 13.78
CA VAL A 139 5.32 -12.08 14.01
C VAL A 139 6.64 -11.42 14.42
N ARG A 140 6.67 -10.09 14.63
CA ARG A 140 7.93 -9.33 14.68
C ARG A 140 8.89 -9.77 15.79
N TYR A 141 8.35 -10.27 16.91
CA TYR A 141 9.11 -10.66 18.09
C TYR A 141 9.39 -12.16 18.13
N GLU A 142 8.54 -13.00 17.56
CA GLU A 142 8.74 -14.46 17.56
C GLU A 142 9.70 -14.89 16.44
N VAL A 143 9.58 -14.27 15.27
CA VAL A 143 10.36 -14.65 14.09
C VAL A 143 11.58 -13.75 13.96
N SER A 144 12.75 -14.37 13.88
CA SER A 144 14.02 -13.68 13.63
C SER A 144 14.39 -13.74 12.15
N GLY A 145 14.87 -12.62 11.62
CA GLY A 145 15.28 -12.48 10.22
C GLY A 145 14.15 -12.08 9.28
N THR A 146 14.48 -11.18 8.36
CA THR A 146 13.54 -10.60 7.39
C THR A 146 12.95 -11.65 6.43
N THR A 147 13.78 -12.57 5.95
CA THR A 147 13.35 -13.60 4.98
C THR A 147 12.47 -14.68 5.59
N ALA A 148 12.64 -15.00 6.89
CA ALA A 148 11.74 -15.88 7.61
C ALA A 148 10.34 -15.26 7.71
N LYS A 149 10.27 -13.96 8.05
CA LYS A 149 9.00 -13.20 8.06
C LYS A 149 8.35 -13.17 6.67
N TYR A 150 9.14 -13.07 5.60
CA TYR A 150 8.63 -13.11 4.22
C TYR A 150 7.99 -14.46 3.89
N LEU A 151 8.65 -15.57 4.22
CA LEU A 151 8.10 -16.91 4.02
C LEU A 151 6.75 -17.05 4.72
N ILE A 152 6.71 -16.79 6.04
CA ILE A 152 5.50 -16.96 6.85
C ILE A 152 4.38 -16.07 6.34
N THR A 153 4.68 -14.81 6.01
CA THR A 153 3.69 -13.86 5.50
C THR A 153 3.14 -14.30 4.14
N ALA A 154 4.01 -14.72 3.21
CA ALA A 154 3.58 -15.18 1.90
C ALA A 154 2.76 -16.48 2.00
N ALA A 155 3.22 -17.43 2.82
CA ALA A 155 2.53 -18.69 3.07
C ALA A 155 1.11 -18.42 3.60
N ALA A 156 0.99 -17.67 4.70
CA ALA A 156 -0.30 -17.35 5.29
C ALA A 156 -1.26 -16.64 4.32
N ILE A 157 -0.76 -15.72 3.49
CA ILE A 157 -1.62 -15.02 2.52
C ILE A 157 -2.07 -15.95 1.39
N LEU A 158 -1.15 -16.74 0.82
CA LEU A 158 -1.42 -17.58 -0.35
C LEU A 158 -2.26 -18.81 -0.01
N THR A 159 -2.24 -19.28 1.24
CA THR A 159 -3.13 -20.35 1.75
C THR A 159 -4.38 -19.80 2.43
N ASN A 160 -4.66 -18.50 2.23
CA ASN A 160 -5.83 -17.79 2.74
C ASN A 160 -6.05 -17.90 4.27
N ARG A 161 -4.96 -17.96 5.02
CA ARG A 161 -4.98 -17.97 6.48
C ARG A 161 -5.26 -16.57 7.03
N SER A 162 -5.99 -16.56 8.14
CA SER A 162 -6.23 -15.37 8.96
C SER A 162 -5.01 -15.05 9.82
N ALA A 163 -5.03 -13.87 10.48
CA ALA A 163 -3.98 -13.49 11.41
C ALA A 163 -3.92 -14.40 12.65
N GLU A 164 -5.05 -15.01 13.04
CA GLU A 164 -5.15 -15.92 14.19
C GLU A 164 -4.54 -17.31 13.87
N GLU A 165 -4.43 -17.66 12.60
CA GLU A 165 -3.87 -18.94 12.13
C GLU A 165 -2.36 -18.86 11.81
N ILE A 166 -1.71 -17.73 12.08
CA ILE A 166 -0.27 -17.57 11.78
C ILE A 166 0.59 -18.60 12.51
N ASP A 167 0.27 -18.90 13.78
CA ASP A 167 1.01 -19.88 14.57
C ASP A 167 0.91 -21.29 13.96
N GLN A 168 -0.23 -21.61 13.33
CA GLN A 168 -0.40 -22.85 12.60
C GLN A 168 0.50 -22.90 11.36
N VAL A 169 0.57 -21.81 10.59
CA VAL A 169 1.48 -21.71 9.43
C VAL A 169 2.94 -21.89 9.86
N ILE A 170 3.33 -21.33 11.01
CA ILE A 170 4.68 -21.51 11.57
C ILE A 170 4.92 -22.99 11.89
N ALA A 171 4.00 -23.64 12.60
CA ALA A 171 4.11 -25.05 12.97
C ALA A 171 4.23 -25.95 11.74
N GLU A 172 3.38 -25.76 10.73
CA GLU A 172 3.42 -26.52 9.47
C GLU A 172 4.78 -26.37 8.76
N LEU A 173 5.32 -25.14 8.69
CA LEU A 173 6.62 -24.87 8.10
C LEU A 173 7.80 -25.44 8.93
N GLU A 174 7.64 -25.58 10.25
CA GLU A 174 8.59 -26.28 11.13
C GLU A 174 8.55 -27.80 10.93
N GLU A 175 7.36 -28.39 10.84
CA GLU A 175 7.14 -29.82 10.56
C GLU A 175 7.71 -30.24 9.20
N LEU A 176 7.55 -29.39 8.18
CA LEU A 176 8.16 -29.57 6.86
C LEU A 176 9.67 -29.32 6.85
N GLY A 177 10.25 -28.87 7.97
CA GLY A 177 11.67 -28.64 8.12
C GLY A 177 12.19 -27.39 7.41
N TYR A 178 11.32 -26.43 7.06
CA TYR A 178 11.70 -25.17 6.42
C TYR A 178 12.07 -24.10 7.45
N LEU A 179 11.48 -24.19 8.64
CA LEU A 179 11.78 -23.36 9.81
C LEU A 179 12.45 -24.17 10.93
N TYR A 180 12.99 -23.46 11.91
CA TYR A 180 13.48 -23.99 13.18
C TYR A 180 13.48 -22.92 14.26
N ARG A 181 13.44 -23.35 15.52
CA ARG A 181 13.70 -22.46 16.66
C ARG A 181 15.18 -22.49 17.04
N ASP A 182 15.76 -21.32 17.23
CA ASP A 182 17.10 -21.19 17.80
C ASP A 182 17.09 -21.38 19.33
N GLU A 183 18.26 -21.24 19.97
CA GLU A 183 18.43 -21.38 21.42
C GLU A 183 17.57 -20.39 22.22
N ASP A 184 17.23 -19.24 21.63
CA ASP A 184 16.37 -18.21 22.23
C ASP A 184 14.87 -18.45 21.94
N GLY A 185 14.53 -19.59 21.32
CA GLY A 185 13.17 -19.95 20.93
C GLY A 185 12.63 -19.15 19.73
N LYS A 186 13.48 -18.39 19.03
CA LYS A 186 13.08 -17.59 17.86
C LYS A 186 13.01 -18.45 16.61
N VAL A 187 11.94 -18.26 15.86
CA VAL A 187 11.73 -18.93 14.58
C VAL A 187 12.69 -18.35 13.54
N ARG A 188 13.44 -19.22 12.86
CA ARG A 188 14.42 -18.91 11.83
C ARG A 188 14.24 -19.80 10.61
N LEU A 189 14.77 -19.33 9.49
CA LEU A 189 14.64 -19.97 8.19
C LEU A 189 15.87 -20.87 7.91
N LYS A 190 15.63 -22.13 7.49
CA LYS A 190 16.70 -23.09 7.12
C LYS A 190 17.15 -23.01 5.66
N LEU A 191 16.30 -22.43 4.80
CA LEU A 191 16.41 -22.51 3.34
C LEU A 191 16.23 -21.13 2.71
N GLU A 192 16.43 -20.99 1.40
CA GLU A 192 16.02 -19.76 0.72
C GLU A 192 14.48 -19.65 0.73
N TRP A 193 13.94 -18.47 1.06
CA TRP A 193 12.51 -18.30 1.39
C TRP A 193 11.57 -18.55 0.21
N LYS A 194 11.96 -18.18 -1.02
CA LYS A 194 11.14 -18.46 -2.21
C LYS A 194 11.12 -19.95 -2.52
N LYS A 195 12.25 -20.63 -2.35
CA LYS A 195 12.33 -22.10 -2.49
C LYS A 195 11.42 -22.78 -1.48
N ALA A 196 11.48 -22.38 -0.20
CA ALA A 196 10.60 -22.91 0.85
C ALA A 196 9.12 -22.67 0.53
N LEU A 197 8.76 -21.45 0.10
CA LEU A 197 7.40 -21.10 -0.28
C LEU A 197 6.89 -21.97 -1.43
N ASN A 198 7.70 -22.18 -2.46
CA ASN A 198 7.32 -23.03 -3.60
C ASN A 198 7.03 -24.47 -3.16
N MET A 199 7.84 -25.02 -2.26
CA MET A 199 7.65 -26.39 -1.78
C MET A 199 6.40 -26.49 -0.90
N TYR A 200 6.17 -25.51 -0.02
CA TYR A 200 4.98 -25.44 0.83
C TYR A 200 3.68 -25.40 0.01
N LEU A 201 3.64 -24.58 -1.06
CA LEU A 201 2.47 -24.50 -1.94
C LEU A 201 2.26 -25.74 -2.83
N MET A 202 3.27 -26.59 -2.99
CA MET A 202 3.13 -27.88 -3.70
C MET A 202 2.67 -29.01 -2.79
N SER A 203 2.91 -28.90 -1.47
CA SER A 203 2.49 -29.88 -0.48
C SER A 203 1.04 -29.74 -0.04
N GLU A 204 0.45 -28.55 -0.18
CA GLU A 204 -0.99 -28.38 0.04
C GLU A 204 -1.77 -28.67 -1.26
N PRO A 205 -2.67 -29.68 -1.29
CA PRO A 205 -3.60 -29.82 -2.39
C PRO A 205 -4.57 -28.64 -2.33
N PHE A 206 -4.51 -27.73 -3.30
CA PHE A 206 -5.49 -26.65 -3.46
C PHE A 206 -6.91 -27.25 -3.48
N CYS A 207 -7.71 -26.90 -2.46
CA CYS A 207 -9.16 -27.14 -2.41
C CYS A 207 -9.89 -26.30 -3.46
#